data_AF-A0A3D6BG82-F1
#
_entry.id   AF-A0A3D6BG82-F1
#
_cell.length_a   1.000
_cell.length_b   1.000
_cell.length_c   1.000
_cell.angle_alpha   90.00
_cell.angle_beta   90.00
_cell.angle_gamma   90.00
#
_symmetry.space_group_name_H-M   'P 1'
#
loop_
_entity.id
_entity.type
_entity.pdbx_description
1 polymer ?
#
loop_
_entity_poly.entity_id
_entity_poly.type
_entity_poly.pdbx_seq_one_letter_code
_entity_poly.pdbx_strand_id
1 'polypeptide(L)'
;MSSWLVAAVSFACYNVFGSIAMIAPLGPYVKSKKAAVGGIAIGACVLLIIAGSVLVSVSAAPETADAQLPMLALAQSRGAAWGYVYGVLLLLAMFGTALSSLVAFVGMLTAKSARIAGHKKPFTAVCALCMFLGSLFGFGDLIGVVYPIFGYCSSVFIVLMAAHYFKVKKQNVQKA
;
A
#
# COMPACT_ATOMS: atom_id res chain seq x y z
N MET A 1 21.65 -12.48 -5.17
CA MET A 1 21.69 -11.00 -5.04
C MET A 1 20.92 -10.27 -6.15
N SER A 2 20.71 -10.87 -7.33
CA SER A 2 19.90 -10.33 -8.43
C SER A 2 18.39 -10.24 -8.17
N SER A 3 17.86 -10.91 -7.13
CA SER A 3 16.42 -10.91 -6.77
C SER A 3 16.00 -9.76 -5.86
N TRP A 4 16.92 -9.13 -5.11
CA TRP A 4 16.55 -8.11 -4.12
C TRP A 4 16.08 -6.82 -4.78
N LEU A 5 16.77 -6.37 -5.83
CA LEU A 5 16.39 -5.17 -6.57
C LEU A 5 15.02 -5.35 -7.23
N VAL A 6 14.77 -6.53 -7.81
CA VAL A 6 13.48 -6.88 -8.42
C VAL A 6 12.39 -6.93 -7.35
N ALA A 7 12.64 -7.55 -6.20
CA ALA A 7 11.69 -7.58 -5.09
C ALA A 7 11.40 -6.18 -4.54
N ALA A 8 12.42 -5.33 -4.38
CA ALA A 8 12.27 -3.96 -3.91
C ALA A 8 11.46 -3.09 -4.89
N VAL A 9 11.75 -3.20 -6.19
CA VAL A 9 11.01 -2.48 -7.25
C VAL A 9 9.57 -2.99 -7.32
N SER A 10 9.35 -4.31 -7.33
CA SER A 10 8.00 -4.90 -7.33
C SER A 10 7.20 -4.49 -6.09
N PHE A 11 7.83 -4.46 -4.91
CA PHE A 11 7.19 -3.99 -3.68
C PHE A 11 6.84 -2.49 -3.76
N ALA A 12 7.75 -1.65 -4.27
CA ALA A 12 7.48 -0.24 -4.48
C ALA A 12 6.32 -0.03 -5.47
N CYS A 13 6.32 -0.74 -6.60
CA CYS A 13 5.26 -0.69 -7.59
C CYS A 13 3.90 -1.10 -7.01
N TYR A 14 3.85 -2.17 -6.23
CA TYR A 14 2.65 -2.61 -5.53
C TYR A 14 2.11 -1.52 -4.60
N ASN A 15 2.96 -0.95 -3.75
CA ASN A 15 2.55 0.10 -2.79
C ASN A 15 2.08 1.37 -3.50
N VAL A 16 2.77 1.78 -4.57
CA VAL A 16 2.36 2.94 -5.37
C VAL A 16 1.02 2.69 -6.05
N PHE A 17 0.82 1.53 -6.66
CA PHE A 17 -0.42 1.19 -7.34
C PHE A 17 -1.63 1.22 -6.40
N GLY A 18 -1.52 0.60 -5.22
CA GLY A 18 -2.56 0.69 -4.18
C GLY A 18 -2.78 2.12 -3.70
N SER A 19 -1.72 2.91 -3.60
CA SER A 19 -1.81 4.31 -3.14
C SER A 19 -2.45 5.25 -4.16
N ILE A 20 -2.32 5.00 -5.47
CA ILE A 20 -2.96 5.82 -6.51
C ILE A 20 -4.47 5.88 -6.32
N ALA A 21 -5.09 4.74 -5.96
CA ALA A 21 -6.51 4.66 -5.68
C ALA A 21 -6.95 5.64 -4.57
N MET A 22 -6.14 5.74 -3.52
CA MET A 22 -6.41 6.62 -2.37
C MET A 22 -6.07 8.09 -2.65
N ILE A 23 -5.03 8.35 -3.43
CA ILE A 23 -4.55 9.72 -3.73
C ILE A 23 -5.40 10.39 -4.82
N ALA A 24 -5.91 9.64 -5.80
CA ALA A 24 -6.65 10.21 -6.93
C ALA A 24 -7.87 11.05 -6.50
N PRO A 25 -8.72 10.62 -5.55
CA PRO A 25 -9.81 11.45 -5.02
C PRO A 25 -9.34 12.67 -4.21
N LEU A 26 -8.13 12.62 -3.66
CA LEU A 26 -7.55 13.72 -2.87
C LEU A 26 -6.91 14.81 -3.73
N GLY A 27 -6.63 14.53 -5.01
CA GLY A 27 -6.00 15.45 -5.96
C GLY A 27 -6.64 16.85 -6.01
N PRO A 28 -7.98 16.99 -6.13
CA PRO A 28 -8.64 18.30 -6.15
C PRO A 28 -8.51 19.12 -4.86
N TYR A 29 -8.23 18.47 -3.72
CA TYR A 29 -8.07 19.13 -2.42
C TYR A 29 -6.65 19.64 -2.16
N VAL A 30 -5.71 19.37 -3.07
CA VAL A 30 -4.32 19.81 -2.97
C VAL A 30 -4.23 21.31 -3.29
N LYS A 31 -3.95 22.11 -2.26
CA LYS A 31 -3.90 23.59 -2.35
C LYS A 31 -2.84 24.14 -3.30
N SER A 32 -1.72 23.43 -3.52
CA SER A 32 -0.61 23.88 -4.36
C SER A 32 0.36 22.73 -4.68
N LYS A 33 1.08 22.83 -5.81
CA LYS A 33 2.21 21.94 -6.13
C LYS A 33 3.26 21.90 -5.02
N LYS A 34 3.52 23.02 -4.34
CA LYS A 34 4.47 23.07 -3.21
C LYS A 34 3.99 22.22 -2.04
N ALA A 35 2.69 22.25 -1.74
CA ALA A 35 2.11 21.43 -0.67
C ALA A 35 2.18 19.93 -1.01
N ALA A 36 1.96 19.56 -2.28
CA ALA A 36 2.12 18.17 -2.74
C ALA A 36 3.55 17.66 -2.56
N VAL A 37 4.55 18.43 -3.04
CA VAL A 37 5.96 18.06 -2.93
C VAL A 37 6.40 18.01 -1.46
N GLY A 38 5.96 18.97 -0.63
CA GLY A 38 6.23 18.95 0.80
C GLY A 38 5.65 17.72 1.50
N GLY A 39 4.41 17.35 1.18
CA GLY A 39 3.78 16.14 1.72
C GLY A 39 4.51 14.86 1.32
N ILE A 40 4.93 14.75 0.06
CA ILE A 40 5.73 13.61 -0.44
C ILE A 40 7.08 13.55 0.30
N ALA A 41 7.77 14.69 0.47
CA ALA A 41 9.06 14.74 1.16
C ALA A 41 8.95 14.33 2.64
N ILE A 42 7.93 14.85 3.35
CA ILE A 42 7.68 14.47 4.74
C ILE A 42 7.33 12.99 4.84
N GLY A 43 6.43 12.49 3.99
CA GLY A 43 6.05 11.08 3.97
C GLY A 43 7.24 10.15 3.71
N ALA A 44 8.08 10.49 2.72
CA ALA A 44 9.30 9.74 2.42
C ALA A 44 10.29 9.76 3.60
N CYS A 45 10.49 10.90 4.25
CA CYS A 45 11.38 11.02 5.41
C CYS A 45 10.89 10.15 6.58
N VAL A 46 9.61 10.23 6.92
CA VAL A 46 9.00 9.40 7.98
C VAL A 46 9.14 7.92 7.65
N LEU A 47 8.89 7.52 6.40
CA LEU A 47 8.98 6.13 5.96
C LEU A 47 10.42 5.60 6.04
N LEU A 48 11.41 6.42 5.70
CA LEU A 48 12.83 6.07 5.84
C LEU A 48 13.24 5.92 7.30
N ILE A 49 12.78 6.80 8.19
CA ILE A 49 13.06 6.71 9.64
C ILE A 49 12.48 5.41 10.20
N ILE A 50 11.23 5.07 9.84
CA ILE A 50 10.58 3.83 10.29
C ILE A 50 11.33 2.61 9.74
N ALA A 51 11.66 2.59 8.44
CA ALA A 51 12.38 1.49 7.82
C ALA A 51 13.76 1.28 8.47
N GLY A 52 14.51 2.37 8.71
CA GLY A 52 15.80 2.30 9.40
C GLY A 52 15.67 1.75 10.82
N SER A 53 14.67 2.21 11.58
CA SER A 53 14.40 1.72 12.94
C SER A 53 14.08 0.22 12.96
N VAL A 54 13.26 -0.26 12.02
CA VAL A 54 12.93 -1.68 11.89
C VAL A 54 14.17 -2.50 11.53
N LEU A 55 14.97 -2.05 10.57
CA LEU A 55 16.20 -2.75 10.16
C LEU A 55 17.20 -2.87 11.31
N VAL A 56 17.44 -1.77 12.05
CA VAL A 56 18.31 -1.78 13.24
C VAL A 56 17.77 -2.75 14.30
N SER A 57 16.46 -2.68 14.59
CA SER A 57 15.83 -3.53 15.60
C SER A 57 15.91 -5.03 15.26
N VAL A 58 15.62 -5.41 14.01
CA VAL A 58 15.71 -6.80 13.54
C VAL A 58 17.16 -7.28 13.50
N SER A 59 18.10 -6.43 13.08
CA SER A 59 19.52 -6.78 13.07
C SER A 59 20.09 -7.05 14.48
N ALA A 60 19.53 -6.39 15.50
CA ALA A 60 19.90 -6.60 16.89
C ALA A 60 19.27 -7.87 17.52
N ALA A 61 18.28 -8.47 16.87
CA ALA A 61 17.54 -9.65 17.34
C ALA A 61 17.34 -10.69 16.23
N PRO A 62 18.42 -11.31 15.71
CA PRO A 62 18.37 -12.21 14.57
C PRO A 62 17.48 -13.44 14.79
N GLU A 63 17.34 -13.89 16.03
CA GLU A 63 16.41 -14.95 16.48
C GLU A 63 14.94 -14.72 16.03
N THR A 64 14.57 -13.46 15.81
CA THR A 64 13.20 -13.06 15.44
C THR A 64 13.01 -12.84 13.94
N ALA A 65 14.09 -12.90 13.16
CA ALA A 65 14.07 -12.57 11.73
C ALA A 65 13.29 -13.58 10.88
N ASP A 66 13.27 -14.86 11.28
CA ASP A 66 12.56 -15.93 10.57
C ASP A 66 11.04 -15.96 10.87
N ALA A 67 10.57 -15.16 11.82
CA ALA A 67 9.15 -15.04 12.09
C ALA A 67 8.45 -14.32 10.92
N GLN A 68 7.20 -14.68 10.64
CA GLN A 68 6.38 -13.98 9.63
C GLN A 68 6.20 -12.49 9.93
N LEU A 69 6.20 -12.14 11.23
CA LEU A 69 6.11 -10.77 11.73
C LEU A 69 7.27 -10.51 12.72
N PRO A 70 8.49 -10.22 12.23
CA PRO A 70 9.69 -10.12 13.06
C PRO A 70 9.55 -9.11 14.21
N MET A 71 8.97 -7.94 13.93
CA MET A 71 8.78 -6.90 14.93
C MET A 71 7.75 -7.28 16.02
N LEU A 72 6.74 -8.09 15.68
CA LEU A 72 5.80 -8.60 16.67
C LEU A 72 6.47 -9.68 17.54
N ALA A 73 7.26 -10.57 16.94
CA ALA A 73 8.04 -11.56 17.66
C ALA A 73 9.06 -10.89 18.61
N LEU A 74 9.70 -9.81 18.17
CA LEU A 74 10.58 -8.99 18.99
C LEU A 74 9.85 -8.31 20.15
N ALA A 75 8.63 -7.80 19.93
CA ALA A 75 7.82 -7.24 21.01
C ALA A 75 7.43 -8.32 22.04
N GLN A 76 7.04 -9.51 21.58
CA GLN A 76 6.70 -10.65 22.44
C GLN A 76 7.90 -11.14 23.25
N SER A 77 9.11 -11.18 22.67
CA SER A 77 10.32 -11.61 23.38
C SER A 77 10.71 -10.64 24.50
N ARG A 78 10.28 -9.37 24.43
CA ARG A 78 10.48 -8.38 25.50
C ARG A 78 9.44 -8.49 26.62
N GLY A 79 8.29 -9.10 26.35
CA GLY A 79 7.23 -9.37 27.33
C GLY A 79 5.84 -9.36 26.71
N ALA A 80 4.94 -10.18 27.24
CA ALA A 80 3.59 -10.38 26.69
C ALA A 80 2.79 -9.08 26.54
N ALA A 81 2.93 -8.13 27.48
CA ALA A 81 2.26 -6.82 27.40
C ALA A 81 2.67 -6.02 26.15
N TRP A 82 3.96 -5.99 25.83
CA TRP A 82 4.49 -5.32 24.62
C TRP A 82 4.01 -6.01 23.36
N GLY A 83 3.94 -7.34 23.39
CA GLY A 83 3.35 -8.14 22.34
C GLY A 83 1.88 -7.81 22.06
N TYR A 84 1.06 -7.67 23.10
CA TYR A 84 -0.34 -7.28 22.96
C TYR A 84 -0.50 -5.87 22.41
N VAL A 85 0.25 -4.89 22.94
CA VAL A 85 0.22 -3.50 22.45
C VAL A 85 0.61 -3.45 20.98
N TYR A 86 1.72 -4.09 20.59
CA TYR A 86 2.17 -4.12 19.21
C TYR A 86 1.16 -4.85 18.30
N GLY A 87 0.60 -5.96 18.77
CA GLY A 87 -0.44 -6.70 18.04
C GLY A 87 -1.68 -5.87 17.76
N VAL A 88 -2.17 -5.11 18.74
CA VAL A 88 -3.32 -4.19 18.56
C VAL A 88 -2.97 -3.07 17.59
N LEU A 89 -1.80 -2.44 17.74
CA LEU A 89 -1.36 -1.38 16.82
C LEU A 89 -1.22 -1.88 15.38
N LEU A 90 -0.66 -3.07 15.20
CA LEU A 90 -0.52 -3.72 13.90
C LEU A 90 -1.88 -4.04 13.28
N LEU A 91 -2.81 -4.57 14.08
CA LEU A 91 -4.19 -4.84 13.63
C LEU A 91 -4.90 -3.55 13.20
N LEU A 92 -4.82 -2.50 14.01
CA LEU A 92 -5.42 -1.20 13.70
C LEU A 92 -4.83 -0.59 12.43
N ALA A 93 -3.51 -0.68 12.24
CA ALA A 93 -2.83 -0.19 11.05
C ALA A 93 -3.30 -0.95 9.79
N MET A 94 -3.30 -2.29 9.83
CA MET A 94 -3.74 -3.12 8.71
C MET A 94 -5.21 -2.87 8.36
N PHE A 95 -6.09 -2.80 9.38
CA PHE A 95 -7.50 -2.55 9.19
C PHE A 95 -7.77 -1.14 8.63
N GLY A 96 -7.03 -0.13 9.11
CA GLY A 96 -7.09 1.23 8.61
C GLY A 96 -6.72 1.32 7.13
N THR A 97 -5.64 0.66 6.71
CA THR A 97 -5.24 0.60 5.29
C THR A 97 -6.27 -0.13 4.43
N ALA A 98 -6.81 -1.25 4.92
CA ALA A 98 -7.85 -2.01 4.22
C ALA A 98 -9.12 -1.17 4.02
N LEU A 99 -9.59 -0.48 5.08
CA LEU A 99 -10.76 0.39 5.03
C LEU A 99 -10.55 1.58 4.10
N SER A 100 -9.41 2.26 4.19
CA SER A 100 -9.06 3.37 3.31
C SER A 100 -9.07 2.94 1.83
N SER A 101 -8.49 1.78 1.54
CA SER A 101 -8.46 1.22 0.18
C SER A 101 -9.85 0.84 -0.33
N LEU A 102 -10.69 0.23 0.52
CA LEU A 102 -12.07 -0.13 0.18
C LEU A 102 -12.91 1.12 -0.11
N VAL A 103 -12.83 2.14 0.75
CA VAL A 103 -13.58 3.39 0.57
C VAL A 103 -13.14 4.11 -0.71
N ALA A 104 -11.83 4.18 -0.98
CA ALA A 104 -11.30 4.76 -2.20
C ALA A 104 -11.77 4.00 -3.45
N PHE A 105 -11.71 2.67 -3.41
CA PHE A 105 -12.16 1.80 -4.50
C PHE A 105 -13.65 1.95 -4.80
N VAL A 106 -14.51 1.85 -3.78
CA VAL A 106 -15.96 2.06 -3.94
C VAL A 106 -16.26 3.47 -4.41
N GLY A 107 -15.55 4.47 -3.89
CA GLY A 107 -15.69 5.88 -4.30
C GLY A 107 -15.41 6.09 -5.78
N MET A 108 -14.29 5.58 -6.29
CA MET A 108 -13.95 5.67 -7.71
C MET A 108 -14.95 4.93 -8.60
N LEU A 109 -15.38 3.72 -8.23
CA LEU A 109 -16.35 2.96 -9.01
C LEU A 109 -17.73 3.60 -9.03
N THR A 110 -18.16 4.16 -7.90
CA THR A 110 -19.41 4.91 -7.79
C THR A 110 -19.38 6.16 -8.66
N ALA A 111 -18.25 6.88 -8.70
CA ALA A 111 -18.08 8.06 -9.55
C ALA A 111 -18.10 7.74 -11.06
N LYS A 112 -17.64 6.54 -11.45
CA LYS A 112 -17.55 6.13 -12.85
C LYS A 112 -18.79 5.37 -13.36
N SER A 113 -19.64 4.85 -12.48
CA SER A 113 -20.78 4.00 -12.85
C SER A 113 -22.06 4.36 -12.09
N ALA A 114 -23.06 4.84 -12.83
CA ALA A 114 -24.38 5.19 -12.30
C ALA A 114 -25.11 3.97 -11.67
N ARG A 115 -24.86 2.75 -12.16
CA ARG A 115 -25.47 1.52 -11.62
C ARG A 115 -24.94 1.19 -10.22
N ILE A 116 -23.65 1.45 -9.96
CA ILE A 116 -23.01 1.24 -8.66
C ILE A 116 -23.39 2.37 -7.69
N ALA A 117 -23.57 3.59 -8.19
CA ALA A 117 -24.02 4.72 -7.39
C ALA A 117 -25.38 4.50 -6.70
N GLY A 118 -26.34 3.89 -7.41
CA GLY A 118 -27.66 3.56 -6.84
C GLY A 118 -27.62 2.47 -5.76
N HIS A 119 -26.59 1.64 -5.72
CA HIS A 119 -26.46 0.48 -4.83
C HIS A 119 -25.16 0.49 -4.01
N LYS A 120 -24.67 1.69 -3.64
CA LYS A 120 -23.39 1.86 -2.93
C LYS A 120 -23.29 1.03 -1.65
N LYS A 121 -24.33 1.04 -0.81
CA LYS A 121 -24.35 0.31 0.49
C LYS A 121 -24.21 -1.22 0.32
N PRO A 122 -25.06 -1.90 -0.47
CA PRO A 122 -24.91 -3.34 -0.68
C PRO A 122 -23.61 -3.68 -1.44
N PHE A 123 -23.16 -2.84 -2.37
CA PHE A 123 -21.88 -3.05 -3.06
C PHE A 123 -20.69 -3.04 -2.08
N THR A 124 -20.61 -2.04 -1.19
CA THR A 124 -19.57 -2.00 -0.15
C THR A 124 -19.65 -3.22 0.77
N ALA A 125 -20.85 -3.65 1.15
CA ALA A 125 -21.03 -4.83 2.00
C ALA A 125 -20.54 -6.12 1.32
N VAL A 126 -20.82 -6.30 0.04
CA VAL A 126 -20.30 -7.43 -0.75
C VAL A 126 -18.77 -7.36 -0.86
N CYS A 127 -18.20 -6.19 -1.15
CA CYS A 127 -16.75 -6.03 -1.18
C CYS A 127 -16.11 -6.34 0.18
N ALA A 128 -16.69 -5.86 1.28
CA ALA A 128 -16.21 -6.15 2.63
C ALA A 128 -16.30 -7.64 2.96
N LEU A 129 -17.37 -8.32 2.55
CA LEU A 129 -17.51 -9.76 2.71
C LEU A 129 -16.44 -10.51 1.91
N CYS A 130 -16.20 -10.14 0.65
CA CYS A 130 -15.14 -10.72 -0.15
C CYS A 130 -13.75 -10.50 0.46
N MET A 131 -13.48 -9.31 1.01
CA MET A 131 -12.23 -9.02 1.72
C MET A 131 -12.09 -9.86 2.99
N PHE A 132 -13.19 -10.03 3.75
CA PHE A 132 -13.21 -10.90 4.92
C PHE A 132 -12.92 -12.35 4.53
N LEU A 133 -13.59 -12.88 3.51
CA LEU A 133 -13.33 -14.22 2.99
C LEU A 133 -11.89 -14.38 2.49
N GLY A 134 -11.34 -13.35 1.84
CA GLY A 134 -9.93 -13.30 1.43
C GLY A 134 -8.96 -13.28 2.60
N SER A 135 -9.36 -12.75 3.77
CA SER A 135 -8.50 -12.73 4.97
C SER A 135 -8.35 -14.09 5.64
N LEU A 136 -9.18 -15.09 5.29
CA LEU A 136 -8.98 -16.48 5.74
C LEU A 136 -7.78 -17.16 5.07
N PHE A 137 -7.25 -16.59 3.98
CA PHE A 137 -5.98 -17.06 3.43
C PHE A 137 -4.84 -16.76 4.41
N GLY A 138 -3.90 -17.69 4.54
CA GLY A 138 -2.74 -17.52 5.41
C GLY A 138 -1.92 -16.29 5.04
N PHE A 139 -1.54 -15.50 6.04
CA PHE A 139 -0.75 -14.27 5.83
C PHE A 139 0.57 -14.52 5.09
N GLY A 140 1.25 -15.63 5.41
CA GLY A 140 2.47 -16.05 4.74
C GLY A 140 2.27 -16.31 3.24
N ASP A 141 1.20 -17.00 2.84
CA ASP A 141 0.89 -17.26 1.44
C ASP A 141 0.50 -15.98 0.69
N LEU A 142 -0.20 -15.08 1.37
CA LEU A 142 -0.55 -13.78 0.82
C LEU A 142 0.70 -12.96 0.47
N ILE A 143 1.68 -12.89 1.37
CA ILE A 143 2.94 -12.18 1.12
C ILE A 143 3.83 -12.96 0.13
N GLY A 144 3.90 -14.27 0.24
CA GLY A 144 4.78 -15.10 -0.59
C GLY A 144 4.33 -15.19 -2.06
N VAL A 145 3.02 -15.11 -2.32
CA VAL A 145 2.45 -15.34 -3.66
C VAL A 145 1.77 -14.09 -4.19
N VAL A 146 0.81 -13.54 -3.44
CA VAL A 146 -0.04 -12.44 -3.94
C VAL A 146 0.77 -11.17 -4.12
N TYR A 147 1.66 -10.82 -3.19
CA TYR A 147 2.45 -9.59 -3.27
C TYR A 147 3.38 -9.56 -4.49
N PRO A 148 4.16 -10.61 -4.80
CA PRO A 148 4.95 -10.67 -6.03
C PRO A 148 4.11 -10.55 -7.30
N ILE A 149 3.01 -11.30 -7.41
CA ILE A 149 2.14 -11.27 -8.60
C ILE A 149 1.61 -9.85 -8.82
N PHE A 150 1.03 -9.25 -7.78
CA PHE A 150 0.53 -7.88 -7.86
C PHE A 150 1.67 -6.88 -8.14
N GLY A 151 2.86 -7.07 -7.59
CA GLY A 151 4.05 -6.25 -7.84
C GLY A 151 4.47 -6.27 -9.32
N TYR A 152 4.47 -7.44 -9.96
CA TYR A 152 4.76 -7.54 -11.39
C TYR A 152 3.66 -6.93 -12.26
N CYS A 153 2.38 -7.18 -11.95
CA CYS A 153 1.28 -6.55 -12.68
C CYS A 153 1.29 -5.03 -12.57
N SER A 154 1.55 -4.52 -11.36
CA SER A 154 1.60 -3.08 -11.10
C SER A 154 2.84 -2.40 -11.68
N SER A 155 3.99 -3.08 -11.76
CA SER A 155 5.18 -2.52 -12.41
C SER A 155 4.95 -2.31 -13.90
N VAL A 156 4.34 -3.27 -14.61
CA VAL A 156 3.92 -3.11 -16.01
C VAL A 156 2.97 -1.92 -16.17
N PHE A 157 1.97 -1.81 -15.28
CA PHE A 157 1.03 -0.70 -15.30
C PHE A 157 1.71 0.67 -15.13
N ILE A 158 2.62 0.79 -14.16
CA ILE A 158 3.35 2.04 -13.89
C ILE A 158 4.25 2.42 -15.08
N VAL A 159 4.94 1.46 -15.70
CA VAL A 159 5.77 1.72 -16.89
C VAL A 159 4.92 2.23 -18.05
N LEU A 160 3.77 1.60 -18.32
CA LEU A 160 2.85 2.04 -19.36
C LEU A 160 2.27 3.43 -19.08
N MET A 161 1.90 3.70 -17.83
CA MET A 161 1.40 5.01 -17.41
C MET A 161 2.48 6.09 -17.60
N ALA A 162 3.72 5.81 -17.21
CA ALA A 162 4.84 6.72 -17.41
C ALA A 162 5.11 6.97 -18.91
N ALA A 163 5.15 5.92 -19.72
CA ALA A 163 5.33 6.02 -21.17
C ALA A 163 4.22 6.86 -21.83
N HIS A 164 2.97 6.64 -21.43
CA HIS A 164 1.83 7.44 -21.89
C HIS A 164 1.97 8.91 -21.48
N TYR A 165 2.34 9.19 -20.23
CA TYR A 165 2.57 10.56 -19.75
C TYR A 165 3.66 11.29 -20.57
N PHE A 166 4.80 10.64 -20.83
CA PHE A 166 5.86 11.24 -21.65
C PHE A 166 5.43 11.45 -23.11
N LYS A 167 4.63 10.52 -23.68
CA LYS A 167 4.08 10.66 -25.03
C LYS A 167 3.13 11.85 -25.13
N VAL A 168 2.20 11.99 -24.18
CA VAL A 168 1.27 13.13 -24.12
C VAL A 168 2.01 14.44 -23.89
N LYS A 169 3.00 14.47 -23.00
CA LYS A 169 3.84 15.66 -22.78
C LYS A 169 4.56 16.07 -24.07
N LYS A 170 5.14 15.12 -24.80
CA LYS A 170 5.81 15.38 -26.08
C LYS A 170 4.84 15.93 -27.13
N GLN A 171 3.63 15.37 -27.22
CA GLN A 171 2.59 15.87 -28.13
C GLN A 171 2.09 17.29 -27.78
N ASN A 172 1.97 17.61 -26.49
CA ASN A 172 1.58 18.96 -26.06
C ASN A 172 2.67 20.01 -26.31
N VAL A 173 3.95 19.63 -26.19
CA VAL A 173 5.09 20.51 -26.52
C VAL A 173 5.21 20.74 -28.03
N GLN A 174 4.78 19.78 -28.85
CA GLN A 174 4.86 19.86 -30.31
C GLN A 174 3.66 20.57 -30.95
N LYS A 175 2.59 20.83 -30.16
CA LYS A 175 1.41 21.61 -30.55
C LYS A 175 1.44 23.07 -30.04
N ALA A 176 2.37 23.39 -29.14
CA ALA A 176 2.61 24.73 -28.63
C ALA A 176 3.70 25.43 -29.44
#